data_AF-A0A2W0G6Q5-F1
#
_entry.id   AF-A0A2W0G6Q5-F1
#
_cell.length_a   1.000
_cell.length_b   1.000
_cell.length_c   1.000
_cell.angle_alpha   90.00
_cell.angle_beta   90.00
_cell.angle_gamma   90.00
#
_symmetry.space_group_name_H-M   'P 1'
#
loop_
_entity.id
_entity.type
_entity.pdbx_description
1 polymer ?
#
loop_
_entity_poly.entity_id
_entity_poly.type
_entity_poly.pdbx_seq_one_letter_code
_entity_poly.pdbx_strand_id
1 'polypeptide(L)' 'MKDRSHDTAMVEHFRADPTYAAELLAEVRRDGTPAELAILLRQMATASVDAVRSEDADTGRTLPL' A
#
# COMPACT_ATOMS: atom_id res chain seq x y z
N MET A 1 -3.85 0.14 20.41
CA MET A 1 -4.58 -0.76 19.50
C MET A 1 -5.21 -0.04 18.31
N LYS A 2 -5.54 1.27 18.40
CA LYS A 2 -6.09 2.05 17.26
C LYS A 2 -5.12 2.22 16.09
N ASP A 3 -3.81 2.20 16.34
CA ASP A 3 -2.80 2.46 15.30
C ASP A 3 -2.66 1.29 14.32
N ARG A 4 -2.81 0.05 14.80
CA ARG A 4 -2.68 -1.14 13.93
C ARG A 4 -3.89 -1.30 13.00
N SER A 5 -5.11 -0.99 13.45
CA SER A 5 -6.29 -0.99 12.58
C SER A 5 -6.26 0.15 11.57
N HIS A 6 -5.72 1.31 11.96
CA HIS A 6 -5.58 2.45 11.06
C HIS A 6 -4.51 2.19 9.99
N ASP A 7 -3.38 1.60 10.35
CA ASP A 7 -2.35 1.20 9.39
C ASP A 7 -2.89 0.23 8.34
N THR A 8 -3.65 -0.79 8.74
CA THR A 8 -4.26 -1.75 7.79
C THR A 8 -5.23 -1.06 6.84
N ALA A 9 -6.08 -0.15 7.34
CA ALA A 9 -7.02 0.58 6.49
C ALA A 9 -6.30 1.49 5.46
N MET A 10 -5.21 2.15 5.87
CA MET A 10 -4.42 2.98 4.96
C MET A 10 -3.68 2.16 3.90
N VAL A 11 -3.18 0.98 4.29
CA VAL A 11 -2.56 0.03 3.36
C VAL A 11 -3.55 -0.42 2.27
N GLU A 12 -4.77 -0.79 2.65
CA GLU A 12 -5.82 -1.16 1.69
C GLU A 12 -6.20 0.00 0.77
N HIS A 13 -6.29 1.21 1.34
CA HIS A 13 -6.61 2.41 0.57
C HIS A 13 -5.52 2.77 -0.45
N PHE A 14 -4.24 2.68 -0.07
CA PHE A 14 -3.13 2.93 -1.00
C PHE A 14 -3.02 1.88 -2.11
N ARG A 15 -3.47 0.65 -1.87
CA ARG A 15 -3.60 -0.34 -2.95
C ARG A 15 -4.70 0.02 -3.93
N ALA A 16 -5.84 0.46 -3.41
CA ALA A 16 -6.99 0.83 -4.22
C ALA A 16 -6.73 2.10 -5.03
N ASP A 17 -5.95 3.04 -4.50
CA ASP A 17 -5.58 4.28 -5.17
C ASP A 17 -4.09 4.64 -5.00
N PRO A 18 -3.23 4.12 -5.89
CA PRO A 18 -1.81 4.46 -5.91
C PRO A 18 -1.52 5.94 -6.25
N THR A 19 -2.44 6.62 -6.95
CA THR A 19 -2.27 8.03 -7.32
C THR A 19 -2.40 8.90 -6.08
N TYR A 20 -3.46 8.67 -5.31
CA TYR A 20 -3.65 9.31 -4.01
C TYR A 20 -2.45 9.08 -3.07
N ALA A 21 -1.93 7.85 -3.01
CA ALA A 21 -0.75 7.55 -2.20
C ALA A 21 0.48 8.37 -2.62
N ALA A 22 0.68 8.58 -3.93
CA ALA A 22 1.79 9.39 -4.45
C ALA A 22 1.60 10.89 -4.16
N GLU A 23 0.38 11.40 -4.27
CA GLU A 23 0.05 12.80 -3.94
C GLU A 23 0.27 13.07 -2.45
N LEU A 24 -0.22 12.18 -1.58
CA LEU A 24 -0.02 12.27 -0.14
C LEU A 24 1.47 12.20 0.24
N LEU A 25 2.26 11.37 -0.45
CA LEU A 25 3.71 11.33 -0.26
C LEU A 25 4.37 12.66 -0.63
N ALA A 26 3.93 13.30 -1.72
CA ALA A 26 4.46 14.60 -2.12
C ALA A 26 4.09 15.72 -1.14
N GLU A 27 2.93 15.64 -0.49
CA GLU A 27 2.52 16.57 0.57
C GLU A 27 3.33 16.36 1.86
N VAL A 28 3.40 15.13 2.37
CA VAL A 28 4.12 14.82 3.61
C VAL A 28 5.62 15.09 3.49
N ARG A 29 6.22 14.95 2.31
CA ARG A 29 7.63 15.33 2.07
C ARG A 29 7.87 16.84 2.08
N ARG A 30 6.85 17.65 1.79
CA ARG A 30 6.96 19.11 1.79
C ARG A 30 6.84 19.68 3.19
N ASP A 31 5.78 19.30 3.91
CA ASP A 31 5.36 19.99 5.14
C ASP A 31 5.13 19.04 6.33
N GLY A 32 5.27 17.73 6.14
CA GLY A 32 5.04 16.73 7.17
C GLY A 32 6.21 16.53 8.13
N THR A 33 5.94 15.82 9.23
CA THR A 33 6.96 15.43 10.18
C THR A 33 7.73 14.19 9.70
N PRO A 34 8.99 13.99 10.15
CA PRO A 34 9.73 12.76 9.87
C PRO A 34 9.01 11.48 10.33
N ALA A 35 8.20 11.57 11.40
CA ALA A 35 7.43 10.45 11.91
C ALA A 35 6.27 10.08 10.96
N GLU A 36 5.54 11.06 10.44
CA GLU A 36 4.46 10.85 9.46
C GLU A 36 5.01 10.26 8.16
N LEU A 37 6.16 10.77 7.68
CA LEU A 37 6.81 10.22 6.49
C LEU A 37 7.22 8.75 6.68
N ALA A 38 7.76 8.39 7.85
CA ALA A 38 8.15 7.01 8.15
C ALA A 38 6.95 6.06 8.24
N ILE A 39 5.80 6.54 8.75
CA ILE A 39 4.55 5.78 8.77
C ILE A 39 4.01 5.58 7.36
N LEU A 40 3.94 6.65 6.57
CA LEU A 40 3.44 6.62 5.20
C LEU A 40 4.26 5.67 4.31
N LEU A 41 5.59 5.76 4.38
CA LEU A 41 6.47 4.87 3.60
C LEU A 41 6.29 3.39 3.98
N ARG A 42 6.09 3.08 5.28
CA ARG A 42 5.82 1.70 5.73
C ARG A 42 4.49 1.18 5.19
N GLN A 43 3.45 2.02 5.21
CA GLN A 43 2.13 1.65 4.69
C GLN A 43 2.18 1.44 3.17
N MET A 44 2.83 2.33 2.41
CA MET A 44 3.01 2.17 0.96
C MET A 44 3.84 0.93 0.58
N ALA A 45 4.92 0.63 1.33
CA ALA A 45 5.71 -0.58 1.10
C ALA A 45 4.92 -1.86 1.40
N THR A 46 4.07 -1.83 2.43
CA THR A 46 3.18 -2.97 2.71
C THR A 46 2.13 -3.11 1.61
N ALA A 47 1.57 -1.98 1.14
CA ALA A 47 0.62 -1.93 0.04
C ALA A 47 1.17 -2.60 -1.23
N SER A 48 2.43 -2.31 -1.60
CA SER A 48 3.07 -2.90 -2.77
C SER A 48 3.44 -4.37 -2.63
N VAL A 49 3.83 -4.84 -1.44
CA VAL A 49 4.21 -6.26 -1.23
C VAL A 49 3.03 -7.23 -1.39
N ASP A 50 1.84 -6.88 -0.90
CA ASP A 50 0.68 -7.79 -1.07
C ASP A 50 0.12 -7.75 -2.49
N ALA A 51 0.36 -6.68 -3.28
CA ALA A 51 0.03 -6.68 -4.70
C ALA A 51 0.77 -7.82 -5.43
N VAL A 52 2.05 -8.03 -5.10
CA VAL A 52 2.89 -9.11 -5.66
C VAL A 52 2.45 -10.51 -5.23
N ARG A 53 1.73 -10.66 -4.11
CA ARG A 53 1.15 -11.95 -3.69
C ARG A 53 -0.16 -12.30 -4.40
N SER A 54 -0.82 -11.33 -5.03
CA SER A 54 -2.11 -11.56 -5.70
C SER A 54 -1.96 -12.03 -7.14
N GLU A 55 -0.79 -11.83 -7.76
CA GLU A 55 -0.49 -12.21 -9.14
C GLU A 55 -0.09 -13.69 -9.30
N ASP A 56 0.40 -14.34 -8.23
CA ASP A 56 0.77 -15.77 -8.25
C ASP A 56 -0.44 -16.74 -8.13
N ALA A 57 -1.64 -16.26 -7.79
CA ALA A 57 -2.81 -17.11 -7.59
C ALA A 57 -3.64 -17.39 -8.86
N ASP A 58 -3.32 -16.76 -10.00
CA ASP A 58 -4.06 -16.87 -11.27
C ASP A 58 -3.22 -17.53 -12.39
N THR A 59 -2.47 -18.60 -12.09
CA THR A 59 -1.87 -19.48 -13.13
C THR A 59 -2.41 -20.92 -13.04
N GLY A 60 -3.67 -21.08 -12.62
CA GLY A 60 -4.29 -22.39 -12.33
C GLY A 60 -5.32 -22.92 -13.35
N ARG A 61 -5.69 -22.17 -14.39
CA ARG A 61 -6.62 -22.61 -15.45
C ARG A 61 -6.20 -21.91 -16.74
N THR A 62 -5.75 -22.55 -17.81
CA THR A 62 -6.42 -23.53 -18.67
C THR A 62 -5.36 -23.91 -19.72
N LEU A 63 -5.12 -25.18 -20.05
CA LEU A 63 -5.55 -25.78 -21.32
C LEU A 63 -5.11 -27.26 -21.34
N PRO A 64 -6.01 -28.21 -21.65
CA PRO A 64 -5.62 -29.55 -22.07
C PRO A 64 -5.41 -29.57 -23.59
N LEU A 65 -4.31 -30.17 -24.05
CA LEU A 65 -4.21 -30.81 -25.36
C LEU A 65 -3.36 -32.08 -25.22
#